data_AF-A0A6G8RXJ4-F1
#
_entry.id   AF-A0A6G8RXJ4-F1
#
_cell.length_a   1.000
_cell.length_b   1.000
_cell.length_c   1.000
_cell.angle_alpha   90.00
_cell.angle_beta   90.00
_cell.angle_gamma   90.00
#
_symmetry.space_group_name_H-M   'P 1'
#
loop_
_entity.id
_entity.type
_entity.pdbx_description
1 polymer ?
#
loop_
_entity_poly.entity_id
_entity_poly.type
_entity_poly.pdbx_seq_one_letter_code
_entity_poly.pdbx_strand_id
1 'polypeptide(L)'
;MNKIITLLSIGFLATLSFNSHGLSIKLNPDQTDSNRIPEPHNIATESSVPLQDTNEYDGGDLYPGTIHFKNNRYILSRCTSGGDDYVLEFIHHNDQKTIDQLINTKAKFWINLFGVYSSIEDEHHLKVKDASDIHIGQSCHLKDALEILSNEED
;
A
#
# COMPACT_ATOMS: atom_id res chain seq x y z
N MET A 1 24.89 42.86 -16.34
CA MET A 1 25.61 42.18 -17.43
C MET A 1 24.99 40.81 -17.63
N ASN A 2 24.43 40.60 -18.82
CA ASN A 2 23.74 39.40 -19.27
C ASN A 2 24.63 38.15 -19.20
N LYS A 3 24.00 36.98 -18.96
CA LYS A 3 24.07 35.85 -19.90
C LYS A 3 22.98 34.81 -19.59
N ILE A 4 21.99 34.80 -20.50
CA ILE A 4 21.01 33.76 -20.76
C ILE A 4 21.76 32.54 -21.31
N ILE A 5 21.50 31.33 -20.81
CA ILE A 5 21.89 30.07 -21.46
C ILE A 5 20.70 29.10 -21.43
N THR A 6 19.95 29.18 -22.52
CA THR A 6 19.46 28.09 -23.39
C THR A 6 19.08 26.75 -22.78
N LEU A 7 17.77 26.48 -22.83
CA LEU A 7 17.10 25.18 -22.76
C LEU A 7 17.55 24.25 -23.91
N LEU A 8 17.78 22.97 -23.62
CA LEU A 8 17.67 21.90 -24.61
C LEU A 8 16.80 20.77 -24.06
N SER A 9 15.57 20.71 -24.57
CA SER A 9 14.66 19.59 -24.44
C SER A 9 15.18 18.40 -25.26
N ILE A 10 15.31 17.24 -24.62
CA ILE A 10 15.39 15.96 -25.33
C ILE A 10 14.24 15.11 -24.81
N GLY A 11 13.19 15.02 -25.63
CA GLY A 11 12.10 14.09 -25.44
C GLY A 11 12.59 12.67 -25.69
N PHE A 12 12.22 11.76 -24.80
CA PHE A 12 12.26 10.34 -25.05
C PHE A 12 10.83 9.81 -24.94
N LEU A 13 10.15 9.74 -26.08
CA LEU A 13 8.93 8.95 -26.24
C LEU A 13 9.36 7.49 -26.37
N ALA A 14 9.16 6.69 -25.32
CA ALA A 14 9.19 5.24 -25.42
C ALA A 14 7.74 4.74 -25.44
N THR A 15 7.26 4.40 -26.63
CA THR A 15 6.00 3.69 -26.83
C THR A 15 6.18 2.23 -26.42
N LEU A 16 5.54 1.79 -25.34
CA LEU A 16 5.39 0.36 -25.05
C LEU A 16 4.09 -0.13 -25.67
N SER A 17 4.23 -1.02 -26.66
CA SER A 17 3.15 -1.68 -27.36
C SER A 17 2.50 -2.76 -26.49
N PHE A 18 1.17 -2.82 -26.55
CA PHE A 18 0.33 -3.83 -25.94
C PHE A 18 0.55 -5.20 -26.58
N ASN A 19 0.63 -6.26 -25.76
CA ASN A 19 0.42 -7.64 -26.17
C ASN A 19 -0.62 -8.26 -25.24
N SER A 20 -1.90 -8.06 -25.58
CA SER A 20 -3.02 -8.79 -24.97
C SER A 20 -3.17 -10.14 -25.68
N HIS A 21 -2.51 -11.17 -25.17
CA HIS A 21 -2.87 -12.54 -25.55
C HIS A 21 -4.12 -12.95 -24.76
N GLY A 22 -5.25 -12.90 -25.45
CA GLY A 22 -6.51 -13.46 -24.99
C GLY A 22 -6.39 -14.98 -24.85
N LEU A 23 -6.53 -15.48 -23.63
CA LEU A 23 -6.68 -16.90 -23.37
C LEU A 23 -8.19 -17.21 -23.28
N SER A 24 -8.73 -17.78 -24.35
CA SER A 24 -10.09 -18.31 -24.37
C SER A 24 -10.18 -19.57 -23.50
N ILE A 25 -10.82 -19.47 -22.33
CA ILE A 25 -11.20 -20.63 -21.55
C ILE A 25 -12.48 -21.21 -22.18
N LYS A 26 -12.36 -22.40 -22.78
CA LYS A 26 -13.50 -23.22 -23.19
C LYS A 26 -14.25 -23.69 -21.95
N LEU A 27 -15.51 -23.24 -21.81
CA LEU A 27 -16.49 -23.84 -20.92
C LEU A 27 -16.88 -25.23 -21.47
N ASN A 28 -16.64 -26.28 -20.70
CA ASN A 28 -17.24 -27.60 -20.91
C ASN A 28 -18.39 -27.76 -19.91
N PRO A 29 -19.65 -27.87 -20.35
CA PRO A 29 -20.76 -28.15 -19.46
C PRO A 29 -20.98 -29.66 -19.32
N ASP A 30 -21.42 -30.02 -18.11
CA ASP A 30 -22.28 -31.16 -17.78
C ASP A 30 -21.68 -32.57 -17.88
N GLN A 31 -21.40 -33.17 -16.71
CA GLN A 31 -21.85 -34.52 -16.43
C GLN A 31 -22.32 -34.62 -14.98
N THR A 32 -23.62 -34.49 -14.83
CA THR A 32 -24.41 -35.03 -13.74
C THR A 32 -24.30 -36.57 -13.75
N ASP A 33 -23.82 -37.18 -12.67
CA ASP A 33 -24.28 -38.54 -12.33
C ASP A 33 -24.39 -38.71 -10.81
N SER A 34 -25.56 -39.20 -10.41
CA SER A 34 -26.07 -39.35 -9.07
C SER A 34 -25.93 -40.82 -8.71
N ASN A 35 -25.20 -41.17 -7.65
CA ASN A 35 -25.44 -42.45 -6.97
C ASN A 35 -24.95 -42.47 -5.52
N ARG A 36 -25.66 -43.32 -4.76
CA ARG A 36 -25.94 -43.30 -3.32
C ARG A 36 -24.92 -44.13 -2.51
N ILE A 37 -24.74 -43.72 -1.25
CA ILE A 37 -23.90 -44.23 -0.14
C ILE A 37 -24.05 -45.75 0.14
N PRO A 38 -23.06 -46.43 0.77
CA PRO A 38 -23.04 -46.54 2.24
C PRO A 38 -21.65 -46.36 2.90
N GLU A 39 -21.65 -45.77 4.11
CA GLU A 39 -20.52 -45.78 5.06
C GLU A 39 -20.05 -47.20 5.40
N PRO A 40 -18.78 -47.34 5.79
CA PRO A 40 -18.53 -47.96 7.09
C PRO A 40 -17.46 -47.26 7.94
N HIS A 41 -17.79 -47.24 9.21
CA HIS A 41 -17.03 -46.87 10.40
C HIS A 41 -15.54 -47.29 10.47
N ASN A 42 -14.79 -46.39 11.15
CA ASN A 42 -13.59 -46.60 11.98
C ASN A 42 -12.22 -46.75 11.28
N ILE A 43 -11.32 -45.78 11.52
CA ILE A 43 -10.22 -45.87 12.50
C ILE A 43 -9.52 -44.50 12.52
N ALA A 44 -9.49 -43.88 13.70
CA ALA A 44 -8.66 -42.73 13.97
C ALA A 44 -7.19 -43.12 13.81
N THR A 45 -6.50 -42.49 12.87
CA THR A 45 -5.05 -42.35 12.91
C THR A 45 -4.80 -40.86 12.70
N GLU A 46 -4.80 -40.11 13.80
CA GLU A 46 -4.25 -38.77 13.83
C GLU A 46 -2.76 -38.88 13.53
N SER A 47 -2.43 -38.88 12.25
CA SER A 47 -1.10 -38.52 11.78
C SER A 47 -1.00 -37.00 11.96
N SER A 48 -0.55 -36.57 13.13
CA SER A 48 -0.18 -35.19 13.39
C SER A 48 1.12 -34.87 12.65
N VAL A 49 1.04 -34.85 11.32
CA VAL A 49 1.99 -34.09 10.52
C VAL A 49 1.74 -32.63 10.86
N PRO A 50 2.73 -31.88 11.39
CA PRO A 50 2.57 -30.45 11.55
C PRO A 50 2.33 -29.92 10.13
N LEU A 51 1.14 -29.36 9.89
CA LEU A 51 0.95 -28.47 8.76
C LEU A 51 1.90 -27.30 9.03
N GLN A 52 3.07 -27.36 8.40
CA GLN A 52 3.90 -26.19 8.23
C GLN A 52 3.03 -25.21 7.44
N ASP A 53 2.55 -24.20 8.14
CA ASP A 53 1.74 -23.13 7.59
C ASP A 53 2.65 -22.33 6.65
N THR A 54 2.72 -22.77 5.40
CA THR A 54 3.52 -22.15 4.36
C THR A 54 2.76 -20.91 3.88
N ASN A 55 3.02 -19.78 4.55
CA ASN A 55 2.92 -18.39 4.08
C ASN A 55 1.83 -18.06 3.04
N GLU A 56 0.54 -17.86 3.37
CA GLU A 56 -0.34 -17.25 2.35
C GLU A 56 -1.70 -16.67 2.83
N TYR A 57 -1.71 -15.84 3.88
CA TYR A 57 -2.66 -14.72 3.98
C TYR A 57 -2.24 -13.79 5.13
N ASP A 58 -1.04 -13.20 5.08
CA ASP A 58 -0.83 -12.00 5.90
C ASP A 58 -1.78 -10.96 5.30
N GLY A 59 -2.94 -10.75 5.93
CA GLY A 59 -3.93 -9.75 5.49
C GLY A 59 -3.38 -8.32 5.57
N GLY A 60 -4.25 -7.34 5.69
CA GLY A 60 -3.83 -5.96 5.85
C GLY A 60 -4.91 -5.02 5.37
N ASP A 61 -4.74 -3.77 5.75
CA ASP A 61 -5.66 -2.69 5.40
C ASP A 61 -4.91 -1.59 4.67
N LEU A 62 -5.68 -0.69 4.05
CA LEU A 62 -5.18 0.55 3.48
C LEU A 62 -5.21 1.66 4.52
N TYR A 63 -4.07 2.33 4.65
CA TYR A 63 -3.86 3.43 5.58
C TYR A 63 -3.54 4.70 4.79
N PRO A 64 -4.57 5.48 4.38
CA PRO A 64 -4.36 6.79 3.78
C PRO A 64 -3.81 7.76 4.83
N GLY A 65 -2.68 8.41 4.54
CA GLY A 65 -2.09 9.37 5.47
C GLY A 65 -0.94 10.17 4.91
N THR A 66 -0.47 11.11 5.72
CA THR A 66 0.75 11.89 5.48
C THR A 66 1.89 11.25 6.25
N ILE A 67 3.04 11.03 5.61
CA ILE A 67 4.22 10.48 6.28
C ILE A 67 5.16 11.61 6.70
N HIS A 68 5.58 11.57 7.96
CA HIS A 68 6.54 12.47 8.55
C HIS A 68 7.74 11.68 9.09
N PHE A 69 8.94 12.25 9.01
CA PHE A 69 10.10 11.71 9.72
C PHE A 69 10.33 12.54 10.99
N LYS A 70 10.05 11.94 12.16
CA LYS A 70 10.14 12.59 13.47
C LYS A 70 10.77 11.66 14.48
N ASN A 71 11.65 12.18 15.34
CA ASN A 71 12.34 11.41 16.37
C ASN A 71 13.04 10.16 15.80
N ASN A 72 13.64 10.30 14.62
CA ASN A 72 14.34 9.22 13.91
C ASN A 72 13.45 8.03 13.50
N ARG A 73 12.14 8.27 13.34
CA ARG A 73 11.14 7.27 12.92
C ARG A 73 10.23 7.86 11.84
N TYR A 74 9.72 7.00 10.96
CA TYR A 74 8.65 7.37 10.04
C TYR A 74 7.32 7.20 10.76
N ILE A 75 6.50 8.24 10.70
CA ILE A 75 5.19 8.29 11.32
C ILE A 75 4.17 8.59 10.23
N LEU A 76 3.14 7.76 10.12
CA LEU A 76 1.97 8.03 9.29
C LEU A 76 0.88 8.65 10.16
N SER A 77 0.51 9.89 9.86
CA SER A 77 -0.69 10.52 10.41
C SER A 77 -1.85 10.29 9.45
N ARG A 78 -2.91 9.61 9.91
CA ARG A 78 -4.03 9.23 9.01
C ARG A 78 -4.82 10.44 8.55
N CYS A 79 -5.27 10.39 7.29
CA CYS A 79 -6.12 11.42 6.69
C CYS A 79 -7.46 11.60 7.44
N THR A 80 -7.97 10.53 8.05
CA THR A 80 -9.23 10.55 8.82
C THR A 80 -9.10 11.42 10.06
N SER A 81 -10.07 12.31 10.30
CA SER A 81 -10.12 13.12 11.52
C SER A 81 -10.15 12.25 12.78
N GLY A 82 -9.23 12.49 13.70
CA GLY A 82 -9.09 11.70 14.94
C GLY A 82 -8.44 10.33 14.75
N GLY A 83 -7.82 10.05 13.60
CA GLY A 83 -7.04 8.83 13.41
C GLY A 83 -5.73 8.86 14.18
N ASP A 84 -5.27 7.68 14.61
CA ASP A 84 -4.00 7.50 15.31
C ASP A 84 -2.79 7.73 14.39
N ASP A 85 -1.65 8.02 15.01
CA ASP A 85 -0.35 8.04 14.35
C ASP A 85 0.27 6.64 14.39
N TYR A 86 0.85 6.20 13.27
CA TYR A 86 1.45 4.86 13.13
C TYR A 86 2.95 4.96 12.90
N VAL A 87 3.76 4.26 13.70
CA VAL A 87 5.18 4.05 13.42
C VAL A 87 5.33 3.07 12.27
N LEU A 88 6.07 3.45 11.24
CA LEU A 88 6.21 2.64 10.03
C LEU A 88 7.46 1.78 10.04
N GLU A 89 7.28 0.54 9.60
CA GLU A 89 8.35 -0.42 9.33
C GLU A 89 8.24 -0.90 7.89
N PHE A 90 9.11 -0.40 7.01
CA PHE A 90 9.09 -0.76 5.59
C PHE A 90 9.72 -2.13 5.35
N ILE A 91 8.98 -3.04 4.71
CA ILE A 91 9.53 -4.33 4.25
C ILE A 91 10.42 -4.12 3.04
N HIS A 92 10.02 -3.24 2.12
CA HIS A 92 10.73 -3.01 0.86
C HIS A 92 11.52 -1.70 0.91
N HIS A 93 12.84 -1.81 0.69
CA HIS A 93 13.76 -0.67 0.69
C HIS A 93 13.41 0.38 -0.40
N ASN A 94 12.79 -0.03 -1.51
CA ASN A 94 12.40 0.91 -2.56
C ASN A 94 11.28 1.86 -2.11
N ASP A 95 10.32 1.37 -1.33
CA ASP A 95 9.24 2.19 -0.78
C ASP A 95 9.82 3.22 0.19
N GLN A 96 10.67 2.76 1.12
CA GLN A 96 11.36 3.65 2.04
C GLN A 96 12.18 4.71 1.31
N LYS A 97 12.94 4.33 0.28
CA LYS A 97 13.75 5.27 -0.52
C LYS A 97 12.90 6.32 -1.23
N THR A 98 11.74 5.93 -1.75
CA THR A 98 10.77 6.87 -2.36
C THR A 98 10.28 7.87 -1.31
N ILE A 99 9.89 7.39 -0.13
CA ILE A 99 9.46 8.26 0.98
C ILE A 99 10.59 9.20 1.42
N ASP A 100 11.82 8.71 1.53
CA ASP A 100 12.98 9.54 1.85
C ASP A 100 13.18 10.68 0.86
N GLN A 101 13.02 10.41 -0.44
CA GLN A 101 13.13 11.45 -1.46
C GLN A 101 12.05 12.52 -1.28
N LEU A 102 10.81 12.13 -1.01
CA LEU A 102 9.70 13.06 -0.78
C LEU A 102 9.92 13.93 0.47
N ILE A 103 10.36 13.31 1.56
CA ILE A 103 10.65 14.02 2.82
C ILE A 103 11.85 14.97 2.65
N ASN A 104 12.93 14.51 2.04
CA ASN A 104 14.15 15.31 1.84
C ASN A 104 13.93 16.50 0.90
N THR A 105 13.04 16.36 -0.08
CA THR A 105 12.63 17.46 -0.98
C THR A 105 11.60 18.39 -0.34
N LYS A 106 11.17 18.11 0.91
CA LYS A 106 10.10 18.83 1.61
C LYS A 106 8.82 18.88 0.79
N ALA A 107 8.54 17.84 0.01
CA ALA A 107 7.33 17.76 -0.78
C ALA A 107 6.12 17.72 0.17
N LYS A 108 5.08 18.47 -0.16
CA LYS A 108 3.75 18.23 0.40
C LYS A 108 3.18 17.00 -0.30
N PHE A 109 2.78 15.96 0.43
CA PHE A 109 2.16 14.78 -0.17
C PHE A 109 1.33 14.01 0.86
N TRP A 110 0.43 13.17 0.37
CA TRP A 110 -0.17 12.08 1.14
C TRP A 110 -0.13 10.79 0.30
N ILE A 111 -0.32 9.64 0.95
CA ILE A 111 -0.10 8.31 0.33
C ILE A 111 -1.05 7.28 0.93
N ASN A 112 -1.35 6.22 0.15
CA ASN A 112 -1.97 5.00 0.65
C ASN A 112 -0.91 3.94 0.96
N LEU A 113 -0.80 3.55 2.23
CA LEU A 113 0.04 2.41 2.62
C LEU A 113 -0.82 1.17 2.78
N PHE A 114 -0.42 0.07 2.14
CA PHE A 114 -0.95 -1.25 2.47
C PHE A 114 -0.04 -1.89 3.51
N GLY A 115 -0.61 -2.27 4.65
CA GLY A 115 0.20 -2.79 5.75
C GLY A 115 -0.57 -3.59 6.78
N VAL A 116 0.18 -4.18 7.69
CA VAL A 116 -0.34 -4.96 8.81
C VAL A 116 -0.12 -4.16 10.08
N TYR A 117 -1.22 -3.89 10.79
CA TYR A 117 -1.17 -3.23 12.08
C TYR A 117 -0.66 -4.18 13.18
N SER A 118 0.13 -3.62 14.08
CA SER A 118 0.44 -4.23 15.38
C SER A 118 0.45 -3.16 16.47
N SER A 119 0.21 -3.60 17.71
CA SER A 119 0.43 -2.75 18.89
C SER A 119 1.65 -3.26 19.64
N ILE A 120 2.59 -2.35 19.92
CA ILE A 120 3.80 -2.65 20.70
C ILE A 120 3.91 -1.57 21.77
N GLU A 121 3.89 -1.96 23.05
CA GLU A 121 4.00 -1.02 24.18
C GLU A 121 3.00 0.15 24.11
N ASP A 122 1.73 -0.14 23.75
CA ASP A 122 0.65 0.84 23.53
C ASP A 122 0.89 1.84 22.37
N GLU A 123 1.92 1.64 21.55
CA GLU A 123 2.16 2.39 20.31
C GLU A 123 1.58 1.63 19.11
N HIS A 124 1.04 2.38 18.14
CA HIS A 124 0.52 1.81 16.90
C HIS A 124 1.67 1.67 15.89
N HIS A 125 1.92 0.44 15.46
CA HIS A 125 2.92 0.11 14.44
C HIS A 125 2.23 -0.36 13.18
N LEU A 126 2.84 -0.04 12.04
CA LEU A 126 2.39 -0.48 10.72
C LEU A 126 3.56 -1.07 9.96
N LYS A 127 3.52 -2.39 9.76
CA LYS A 127 4.45 -3.07 8.86
C LYS A 127 3.98 -2.85 7.43
N VAL A 128 4.72 -2.00 6.69
CA VAL A 128 4.35 -1.54 5.35
C VAL A 128 4.78 -2.60 4.33
N LYS A 129 3.79 -3.15 3.64
CA LYS A 129 3.96 -4.12 2.55
C LYS A 129 4.06 -3.46 1.19
N ASP A 130 3.33 -2.38 0.98
CA ASP A 130 3.34 -1.65 -0.27
C ASP A 130 3.00 -0.18 -0.03
N ALA A 131 3.62 0.68 -0.82
CA ALA A 131 3.39 2.11 -0.83
C ALA A 131 2.82 2.52 -2.19
N SER A 132 1.53 2.81 -2.24
CA SER A 132 0.82 3.08 -3.49
C SER A 132 0.08 4.42 -3.45
N ASP A 133 -0.26 4.92 -4.64
CA ASP A 133 -1.11 6.10 -4.82
C ASP A 133 -0.58 7.35 -4.08
N ILE A 134 0.59 7.82 -4.50
CA ILE A 134 1.25 9.01 -3.93
C ILE A 134 0.68 10.28 -4.55
N HIS A 135 0.11 11.15 -3.73
CA HIS A 135 -0.52 12.41 -4.14
C HIS A 135 0.36 13.60 -3.79
N ILE A 136 1.27 13.96 -4.70
CA ILE A 136 2.20 15.08 -4.51
C ILE A 136 1.50 16.44 -4.68
N GLY A 137 1.87 17.41 -3.87
CA GLY A 137 1.34 18.77 -3.84
C GLY A 137 0.03 18.92 -3.07
N GLN A 138 -0.52 17.81 -2.56
CA GLN A 138 -1.83 17.76 -1.92
C GLN A 138 -1.70 17.42 -0.44
N SER A 139 -2.69 17.83 0.36
CA SER A 139 -2.91 17.30 1.71
C SER A 139 -4.28 16.65 1.75
N CYS A 140 -4.38 15.56 2.50
CA CYS A 140 -5.64 14.89 2.78
C CYS A 140 -6.27 15.31 4.12
N HIS A 141 -5.59 16.16 4.91
CA HIS A 141 -6.11 16.58 6.20
C HIS A 141 -7.04 17.78 6.05
N LEU A 142 -8.26 17.65 6.58
CA LEU A 142 -9.26 18.72 6.57
C LEU A 142 -8.73 20.04 7.16
N LYS A 143 -7.90 19.96 8.21
CA LYS A 143 -7.32 21.15 8.83
C LYS A 143 -6.53 22.01 7.82
N ASP A 144 -5.74 21.36 6.97
CA ASP A 144 -4.93 22.06 5.97
C ASP A 144 -5.81 22.72 4.89
N ALA A 145 -6.97 22.12 4.58
CA ALA A 145 -7.94 22.72 3.69
C ALA A 145 -8.60 23.96 4.32
N LEU A 146 -8.87 23.93 5.63
CA LEU A 146 -9.45 25.07 6.35
C LEU A 146 -8.47 26.24 6.49
N GLU A 147 -7.17 25.97 6.67
CA GLU A 147 -6.15 27.03 6.73
C GLU A 147 -6.08 27.84 5.43
N ILE A 148 -6.30 27.21 4.27
CA ILE A 148 -6.34 27.91 2.98
C ILE A 148 -7.48 28.94 2.98
N LEU A 149 -8.67 28.55 3.44
CA LEU A 149 -9.84 29.44 3.47
C LEU A 149 -9.66 30.61 4.42
N SER A 150 -9.03 30.38 5.59
CA SER A 150 -8.78 31.46 6.56
C SER A 150 -7.75 32.49 6.09
N ASN A 151 -6.87 32.11 5.14
CA ASN A 151 -5.83 33.00 4.62
C ASN A 151 -6.27 33.76 3.36
N GLU A 152 -7.48 33.52 2.84
CA GLU A 152 -8.04 34.22 1.67
C GLU A 152 -8.93 35.43 2.05
N GLU A 153 -9.16 35.67 3.35
CA GLU A 153 -9.98 36.80 3.85
C GLU A 153 -9.20 38.08 4.19
N ASP A 154 -7.88 38.14 3.94
CA ASP A 154 -7.01 39.31 4.21
C ASP A 154 -6.69 40.17 2.97
#